data_AF-H1HCS1-F1
#
_entry.id   AF-H1HCS1-F1
#
_cell.length_a   1.000
_cell.length_b   1.000
_cell.length_c   1.000
_cell.angle_alpha   90.00
_cell.angle_beta   90.00
_cell.angle_gamma   90.00
#
_symmetry.space_group_name_H-M   'P 1'
#
loop_
_entity.id
_entity.type
_entity.pdbx_description
1 polymer ?
#
loop_
_entity_poly.entity_id
_entity_poly.type
_entity_poly.pdbx_seq_one_letter_code
_entity_poly.pdbx_strand_id
1 'polypeptide(L)'
;MLNRTVKEKILKIMELGLEVNSREKNTVFIRFSGHCEIFEVSIHSKGWKEGLGADFFKDIYFGSSSENEARKKLDEIIEKLEKLKVN
;
A
#
# COMPACT_ATOMS: atom_id res chain seq x y z
N MET A 1 0.38 -0.71 17.83
CA MET A 1 -0.44 -1.11 16.67
C MET A 1 0.21 -2.15 15.76
N LEU A 2 1.54 -2.17 15.62
CA LEU A 2 2.30 -3.16 14.85
C LEU A 2 2.31 -4.56 15.50
N ASN A 3 1.12 -5.10 15.78
CA ASN A 3 0.95 -6.47 16.23
C ASN A 3 1.19 -7.45 15.08
N ARG A 4 1.16 -8.75 15.39
CA ARG A 4 1.44 -9.81 14.40
C ARG A 4 0.53 -9.71 13.17
N THR A 5 -0.77 -9.53 13.36
CA THR A 5 -1.74 -9.47 12.27
C THR A 5 -1.53 -8.28 11.35
N VAL A 6 -1.22 -7.10 11.90
CA VAL A 6 -0.87 -5.92 11.09
C VAL A 6 0.41 -6.16 10.30
N LYS A 7 1.44 -6.75 10.91
CA LYS A 7 2.70 -7.09 10.24
C LYS A 7 2.50 -8.09 9.10
N GLU A 8 1.70 -9.13 9.31
CA GLU A 8 1.37 -10.12 8.27
C GLU A 8 0.69 -9.45 7.05
N LYS A 9 -0.21 -8.49 7.27
CA LYS A 9 -0.83 -7.72 6.18
C LYS A 9 0.17 -6.81 5.46
N ILE A 10 1.05 -6.13 6.18
CA ILE A 10 2.12 -5.31 5.57
C ILE A 10 3.02 -6.19 4.67
N LEU A 11 3.43 -7.37 5.16
CA LEU A 11 4.23 -8.31 4.37
C LEU A 11 3.47 -8.80 3.13
N LYS A 12 2.17 -9.07 3.26
CA LYS A 12 1.34 -9.43 2.10
C LYS A 12 1.26 -8.31 1.06
N ILE A 13 1.13 -7.06 1.50
CA ILE A 13 1.13 -5.88 0.62
C ILE A 13 2.49 -5.74 -0.09
N MET A 14 3.60 -5.95 0.62
CA MET A 14 4.93 -5.93 0.03
C MET A 14 5.09 -7.03 -1.04
N GLU A 15 4.66 -8.26 -0.75
CA GLU A 15 4.68 -9.38 -1.70
C GLU A 15 3.86 -9.05 -2.96
N LEU A 16 2.58 -8.67 -2.79
CA LEU A 16 1.71 -8.30 -3.91
C LEU A 16 2.26 -7.12 -4.71
N GLY A 17 2.83 -6.13 -4.02
CA GLY A 17 3.51 -5.00 -4.65
C GLY A 17 4.63 -5.46 -5.55
N LEU A 18 5.53 -6.34 -5.09
CA LEU A 18 6.61 -6.88 -5.91
C LEU A 18 6.10 -7.65 -7.13
N GLU A 19 4.98 -8.38 -6.99
CA GLU A 19 4.40 -9.16 -8.08
C GLU A 19 3.78 -8.30 -9.20
N VAL A 20 3.06 -7.24 -8.85
CA VAL A 20 2.32 -6.42 -9.84
C VAL A 20 3.10 -5.24 -10.37
N ASN A 21 4.17 -4.83 -9.67
CA ASN A 21 4.83 -3.57 -9.94
C ASN A 21 5.64 -3.60 -11.25
N SER A 22 5.46 -2.56 -12.06
CA SER A 22 6.19 -2.38 -13.31
C SER A 22 6.42 -0.89 -13.58
N ARG A 23 7.44 -0.61 -14.39
CA ARG A 23 7.75 0.76 -14.82
C ARG A 23 6.71 1.33 -15.80
N GLU A 24 6.10 0.48 -16.63
CA GLU A 24 5.25 0.91 -17.75
C GLU A 24 3.76 0.92 -17.42
N LYS A 25 3.29 0.02 -16.55
CA LYS A 25 1.89 -0.05 -16.09
C LYS A 25 1.81 0.16 -14.60
N ASN A 26 1.46 -0.85 -13.82
CA ASN A 26 1.16 -0.68 -12.41
C ASN A 26 2.44 -0.26 -11.67
N THR A 27 2.73 1.04 -11.58
CA THR A 27 3.83 1.56 -10.79
C THR A 27 3.33 1.72 -9.37
N VAL A 28 3.82 0.86 -8.49
CA VAL A 28 3.44 0.81 -7.08
C VAL A 28 4.60 1.31 -6.24
N PHE A 29 4.36 2.31 -5.41
CA PHE A 29 5.29 2.74 -4.37
C PHE A 29 4.78 2.26 -3.03
N ILE A 30 5.64 1.56 -2.27
CA ILE A 30 5.36 1.13 -0.91
C ILE A 30 6.46 1.69 0.00
N ARG A 31 6.07 2.38 1.06
CA ARG A 31 7.01 3.01 2.01
C ARG A 31 6.60 2.72 3.43
N PHE A 32 7.60 2.47 4.27
CA PHE A 32 7.46 2.48 5.72
C PHE A 32 8.45 3.50 6.32
N SER A 33 7.94 4.46 7.08
CA SER A 33 8.74 5.42 7.85
C SER A 33 8.72 5.01 9.32
N GLY A 34 9.82 4.41 9.80
CA GLY A 34 9.93 3.97 11.19
C GLY A 34 9.93 5.12 12.21
N HIS A 35 10.41 6.31 11.82
CA HIS A 35 10.42 7.49 12.70
C HIS A 35 9.01 7.98 13.05
N CYS A 36 8.11 7.97 12.07
CA CYS A 36 6.73 8.44 12.25
C CYS A 36 5.72 7.29 12.39
N GLU A 37 6.19 6.04 12.34
CA GLU A 37 5.36 4.83 12.23
C GLU A 37 4.31 4.90 11.11
N ILE A 38 4.71 5.40 9.94
CA ILE A 38 3.81 5.58 8.79
C ILE A 38 4.02 4.46 7.77
N PHE A 39 2.93 3.88 7.28
CA PHE A 39 2.93 3.00 6.11
C PHE A 39 2.09 3.60 4.98
N GLU A 40 2.67 3.68 3.79
CA GLU A 40 2.08 4.36 2.64
C GLU A 40 2.17 3.50 1.39
N VAL A 41 1.08 3.50 0.63
CA VAL A 41 1.00 2.86 -0.68
C VAL A 41 0.40 3.84 -1.69
N SER A 42 1.10 4.00 -2.82
CA SER A 42 0.68 4.79 -3.98
C SER A 42 0.67 3.90 -5.21
N ILE A 43 -0.41 3.91 -5.98
CA ILE A 43 -0.58 3.08 -7.18
C ILE A 43 -0.87 4.00 -8.38
N HIS A 44 -0.07 3.84 -9.43
CA HIS A 44 -0.29 4.44 -10.74
C HIS A 44 -0.50 3.30 -11.75
N SER A 45 -1.75 3.00 -12.09
CA SER A 45 -2.13 1.83 -12.90
C SER A 45 -1.66 1.91 -14.36
N LYS A 46 -1.32 3.10 -14.85
CA LYS A 46 -0.89 3.38 -16.23
C LYS A 46 0.55 3.90 -16.33
N GLY A 47 1.36 3.58 -15.35
CA GLY A 47 2.73 4.06 -15.19
C GLY A 47 2.77 5.36 -14.40
N TRP A 48 3.81 5.54 -13.60
CA TRP A 48 4.07 6.83 -12.96
C TRP A 48 4.50 7.86 -14.01
N LYS A 49 3.98 9.09 -13.89
CA LYS A 49 4.34 10.24 -14.73
C LYS A 49 4.40 11.50 -13.88
N GLU A 50 5.32 12.38 -14.22
CA GLU A 50 5.45 13.68 -13.58
C GLU A 50 4.15 14.50 -13.70
N GLY A 51 3.77 15.18 -12.63
CA GLY A 51 2.57 16.02 -12.58
C GLY A 51 1.24 15.26 -12.51
N LEU A 52 1.24 13.92 -12.58
CA LEU A 52 0.03 13.11 -12.40
C LEU A 52 0.00 12.47 -11.01
N GLY A 53 -1.12 12.67 -10.32
CA GLY A 53 -1.41 12.02 -9.04
C GLY A 53 -1.58 10.50 -9.17
N ALA A 54 -1.59 9.83 -8.02
CA ALA A 54 -1.86 8.40 -7.95
C ALA A 54 -3.34 8.11 -8.22
N ASP A 55 -3.64 6.99 -8.89
CA ASP A 55 -5.01 6.49 -9.03
C ASP A 55 -5.57 6.01 -7.69
N PHE A 56 -4.66 5.56 -6.82
CA PHE A 56 -4.97 5.16 -5.45
C PHE A 56 -3.80 5.55 -4.53
N PHE A 57 -4.13 6.18 -3.41
CA PHE A 57 -3.19 6.52 -2.36
C PHE A 57 -3.81 6.21 -1.00
N LYS A 58 -3.02 5.61 -0.11
CA LYS A 58 -3.41 5.38 1.27
C LYS A 58 -2.20 5.50 2.18
N ASP A 59 -2.39 6.16 3.31
CA ASP A 59 -1.44 6.26 4.40
C ASP A 59 -2.05 5.76 5.72
N ILE A 60 -1.18 5.24 6.58
CA ILE A 60 -1.54 4.69 7.88
C ILE A 60 -0.52 5.19 8.90
N TYR A 61 -0.96 6.03 9.82
CA TYR A 61 -0.16 6.51 10.95
C TYR A 61 -0.40 5.57 12.13
N PHE A 62 0.45 4.56 12.32
CA PHE A 62 0.22 3.54 13.35
C PHE A 62 0.29 4.08 14.78
N GLY A 63 0.95 5.21 14.99
CA GLY A 63 1.03 5.88 16.28
C GLY A 63 -0.27 6.59 16.69
N SER A 64 -1.17 6.92 15.74
CA SER A 64 -2.36 7.73 16.01
C SER A 64 -3.68 7.16 15.47
N SER A 65 -3.66 6.19 14.56
CA SER A 65 -4.86 5.49 14.11
C SER A 65 -5.43 4.58 15.20
N SER A 66 -6.66 4.08 15.03
CA SER A 66 -7.15 2.93 15.78
C SER A 66 -6.77 1.62 15.09
N GLU A 67 -6.71 0.50 15.82
CA GLU A 67 -6.38 -0.80 15.21
C GLU A 67 -7.39 -1.19 14.12
N ASN A 68 -8.69 -0.96 14.35
CA ASN A 68 -9.73 -1.25 13.36
C ASN A 68 -9.57 -0.40 12.10
N GLU A 69 -9.27 0.90 12.24
CA GLU A 69 -9.01 1.78 11.09
C GLU A 69 -7.80 1.30 10.29
N ALA A 70 -6.68 1.01 10.98
CA ALA A 70 -5.47 0.53 10.33
C ALA A 70 -5.71 -0.79 9.58
N ARG A 71 -6.42 -1.75 10.19
CA ARG A 71 -6.77 -3.02 9.53
C ARG A 71 -7.63 -2.80 8.29
N LYS A 72 -8.63 -1.92 8.35
CA LYS A 72 -9.49 -1.58 7.21
C LYS A 72 -8.69 -0.99 6.05
N LYS A 73 -7.78 -0.04 6.34
CA LYS A 73 -6.89 0.55 5.32
C LYS A 73 -5.96 -0.50 4.69
N LEU A 74 -5.40 -1.42 5.49
CA LEU A 74 -4.56 -2.51 4.98
C LEU A 74 -5.36 -3.45 4.07
N ASP A 75 -6.59 -3.81 4.46
CA ASP A 75 -7.47 -4.67 3.66
C ASP A 75 -7.84 -4.02 2.32
N GLU A 76 -8.15 -2.72 2.31
CA GLU A 76 -8.40 -1.95 1.09
C GLU A 76 -7.18 -1.93 0.15
N ILE A 77 -5.96 -1.79 0.70
CA ILE A 77 -4.72 -1.83 -0.09
C ILE A 77 -4.54 -3.21 -0.72
N ILE A 78 -4.73 -4.29 0.05
CA ILE A 78 -4.63 -5.68 -0.46
C ILE A 78 -5.62 -5.90 -1.59
N GLU A 79 -6.90 -5.52 -1.41
CA GLU A 79 -7.93 -5.67 -2.43
C GLU A 79 -7.57 -4.92 -3.73
N LYS A 80 -7.00 -3.71 -3.61
CA LYS A 80 -6.55 -2.94 -4.76
C LYS A 80 -5.40 -3.61 -5.50
N LEU A 81 -4.40 -4.12 -4.79
CA LEU A 81 -3.27 -4.83 -5.42
C LEU A 81 -3.70 -6.15 -6.06
N GLU A 82 -4.59 -6.92 -5.43
CA GLU A 82 -5.10 -8.16 -6.01
C GLU A 82 -5.87 -7.92 -7.32
N LYS A 83 -6.66 -6.84 -7.40
CA LYS A 83 -7.34 -6.44 -8.65
C LYS A 83 -6.39 -6.10 -9.80
N LEU A 84 -5.14 -5.72 -9.49
CA LEU A 84 -4.12 -5.46 -10.50
C LEU A 84 -3.46 -6.74 -11.03
N LYS A 85 -3.52 -7.86 -10.30
CA LYS A 85 -2.97 -9.15 -10.77
C LYS A 85 -3.76 -9.76 -11.92
N VAL A 86 -5.05 -9.41 -12.04
CA VAL A 86 -5.99 -10.01 -13.00
C VAL A 86 -6.03 -9.24 -14.33
N ASN A 87 -5.38 -8.07 -14.42
CA ASN A 87 -5.39 -7.14 -15.56
C ASN A 87 -4.01 -6.95 -16.19
#